data_AF-A0A438JIW2-F1
#
_entry.id   AF-A0A438JIW2-F1
#
_cell.length_a   1.000
_cell.length_b   1.000
_cell.length_c   1.000
_cell.angle_alpha   90.00
_cell.angle_beta   90.00
_cell.angle_gamma   90.00
#
_symmetry.space_group_name_H-M   'P 1'
#
loop_
_entity.id
_entity.type
_entity.pdbx_description
1 polymer ?
#
loop_
_entity_poly.entity_id
_entity_poly.type
_entity_poly.pdbx_seq_one_letter_code
_entity_poly.pdbx_strand_id
1 'polypeptide(L)'
;MEFSESQRNKCAACYRQFNRLEHLVDHMRTSYHSVHEPTCGICKKHCRSFESLREHLIGPLPKVECARIFSVRGCNLCLDILGSPNALRAHRGTCQLSRGNTGALLSRMANLGIQDDLNSRTRGSKVVALGCKMVGVEPMARWIFAQGFASSMNMKTSSSILMSSPKFQSQTTGTRPEFLRDAMPVKQVQRKIQDFLCNGEPIWKIRSRGGKARILVGHGLDHDLDCLQMEYPTLMIRDTAKYPPLMKTSKLSNSLKYLTQAYLGYDIQTGIQDPYEDCVATMRLYMRMRSQSHKIEDYPLASDPQNRNNFASGRQSELERMTPDEMLEISRSDYYCWCLDTKEGS
;
A
#
# COMPACT_ATOMS: atom_id res chain seq x y z
N MET A 1 -19.50 14.82 -47.03
CA MET A 1 -20.39 14.49 -45.90
C MET A 1 -19.48 14.34 -44.70
N GLU A 2 -19.19 15.47 -44.03
CA GLU A 2 -18.41 15.47 -42.79
C GLU A 2 -19.25 14.76 -41.73
N PHE A 3 -18.77 13.64 -41.23
CA PHE A 3 -19.32 13.03 -40.03
C PHE A 3 -19.14 14.04 -38.91
N SER A 4 -20.24 14.60 -38.40
CA SER A 4 -20.22 15.30 -37.14
C SER A 4 -19.65 14.35 -36.09
N GLU A 5 -18.45 14.66 -35.57
CA GLU A 5 -17.97 14.02 -34.35
C GLU A 5 -19.03 14.30 -33.29
N SER A 6 -19.86 13.29 -32.99
CA SER A 6 -20.74 13.36 -31.84
C SER A 6 -19.86 13.69 -30.65
N GLN A 7 -20.13 14.84 -30.02
CA GLN A 7 -19.31 15.39 -28.95
C GLN A 7 -19.34 14.40 -27.77
N ARG A 8 -18.39 13.47 -27.73
CA ARG A 8 -18.37 12.39 -26.74
C ARG A 8 -17.99 12.97 -25.38
N ASN A 9 -18.76 12.60 -24.36
CA ASN A 9 -18.50 13.03 -22.99
C ASN A 9 -17.29 12.26 -22.46
N LYS A 10 -16.18 12.95 -22.22
CA LYS A 10 -14.91 12.34 -21.83
C LYS A 10 -14.62 12.62 -20.36
N CYS A 11 -14.31 11.58 -19.59
CA CYS A 11 -13.84 11.73 -18.21
C CYS A 11 -12.48 12.46 -18.18
N ALA A 12 -12.36 13.49 -17.34
CA ALA A 12 -11.12 14.26 -17.17
C ALA A 12 -9.96 13.43 -16.57
N ALA A 13 -10.27 12.43 -15.74
CA ALA A 13 -9.27 11.63 -15.04
C ALA A 13 -8.78 10.42 -15.86
N CYS A 14 -9.70 9.53 -16.28
CA CYS A 14 -9.32 8.26 -16.93
C CYS A 14 -9.41 8.30 -18.47
N TYR A 15 -9.95 9.39 -19.04
CA TYR A 15 -10.16 9.60 -20.48
C TYR A 15 -11.12 8.63 -21.16
N ARG A 16 -11.92 7.87 -20.38
CA ARG A 16 -13.02 7.07 -20.93
C ARG A 16 -14.09 7.98 -21.54
N GLN A 17 -14.60 7.58 -22.69
CA GLN A 17 -15.61 8.33 -23.45
C GLN A 17 -16.98 7.67 -23.32
N PHE A 18 -18.01 8.50 -23.28
CA PHE A 18 -19.41 8.11 -23.11
C PHE A 18 -20.27 8.83 -24.14
N ASN A 19 -21.24 8.10 -24.70
CA ASN A 19 -22.19 8.66 -25.67
C ASN A 19 -23.20 9.60 -25.01
N ARG A 20 -23.47 9.42 -23.71
CA ARG A 20 -24.43 10.21 -22.93
C ARG A 20 -23.76 10.74 -21.67
N LEU A 21 -24.16 11.93 -21.26
CA LEU A 21 -23.60 12.59 -20.09
C LEU A 21 -24.00 11.88 -18.80
N GLU A 22 -25.22 11.34 -18.74
CA GLU A 22 -25.71 10.51 -17.62
C GLU A 22 -24.72 9.37 -17.28
N HIS A 23 -24.19 8.68 -18.31
CA HIS A 23 -23.23 7.59 -18.13
C HIS A 23 -21.86 8.07 -17.66
N LEU A 24 -21.46 9.31 -18.02
CA LEU A 24 -20.25 9.92 -17.48
C LEU A 24 -20.43 10.22 -15.98
N VAL A 25 -21.59 10.75 -15.58
CA VAL A 25 -21.91 10.99 -14.17
C VAL A 25 -21.92 9.68 -13.37
N ASP A 26 -22.53 8.62 -13.90
CA ASP A 26 -22.53 7.29 -13.28
C ASP A 26 -21.13 6.68 -13.16
N HIS A 27 -20.28 6.93 -14.15
CA HIS A 27 -18.88 6.57 -14.08
C HIS A 27 -18.15 7.32 -12.96
N MET A 28 -18.34 8.63 -12.84
CA MET A 28 -17.71 9.44 -11.80
C MET A 28 -18.17 9.01 -10.39
N ARG A 29 -19.45 8.65 -10.23
CA ARG A 29 -20.02 8.09 -8.99
C ARG A 29 -19.32 6.85 -8.46
N THR A 30 -18.86 5.99 -9.38
CA THR A 30 -18.38 4.65 -9.04
C THR A 30 -16.86 4.51 -9.14
N SER A 31 -16.19 5.47 -9.80
CA SER A 31 -14.74 5.40 -10.04
C SER A 31 -13.92 6.10 -8.97
N TYR A 32 -14.50 7.10 -8.28
CA TYR A 32 -13.86 7.81 -7.16
C TYR A 32 -12.48 8.36 -7.52
N HIS A 33 -12.40 8.99 -8.69
CA HIS A 33 -11.15 9.51 -9.18
C HIS A 33 -10.60 10.56 -8.21
N SER A 34 -9.31 10.46 -7.89
CA SER A 34 -8.70 11.36 -6.92
C SER A 34 -7.22 11.55 -7.16
N VAL A 35 -6.65 12.58 -6.54
CA VAL A 35 -5.20 12.86 -6.56
C VAL A 35 -4.36 11.73 -5.95
N HIS A 36 -4.99 10.81 -5.23
CA HIS A 36 -4.32 9.68 -4.59
C HIS A 36 -4.14 8.47 -5.52
N GLU A 37 -4.81 8.44 -6.66
CA GLU A 37 -4.68 7.36 -7.63
C GLU A 37 -3.32 7.41 -8.36
N PRO A 38 -2.72 6.24 -8.67
CA PRO A 38 -1.58 6.15 -9.57
C PRO A 38 -1.85 6.90 -10.89
N THR A 39 -1.03 7.88 -11.20
CA THR A 39 -1.25 8.77 -12.35
C THR A 39 -0.07 8.74 -13.30
N CYS A 40 -0.35 8.68 -14.61
CA CYS A 40 0.69 8.70 -15.63
C CYS A 40 1.41 10.06 -15.62
N GLY A 41 2.73 10.05 -15.38
CA GLY A 41 3.54 11.28 -15.37
C GLY A 41 3.52 12.07 -16.68
N ILE A 42 3.22 11.41 -17.82
CA ILE A 42 3.23 11.97 -19.17
C ILE A 42 1.86 12.52 -19.56
N CYS A 43 0.83 11.67 -19.60
CA CYS A 43 -0.48 12.07 -20.08
C CYS A 43 -1.48 12.41 -18.97
N LYS A 44 -1.09 12.32 -17.69
CA LYS A 44 -1.93 12.59 -16.51
C LYS A 44 -3.19 11.71 -16.37
N LYS A 45 -3.26 10.60 -17.11
CA LYS A 45 -4.32 9.60 -16.92
C LYS A 45 -4.25 8.99 -15.52
N HIS A 46 -5.36 9.07 -14.79
CA HIS A 46 -5.57 8.37 -13.54
C HIS A 46 -5.80 6.88 -13.79
N CYS A 47 -5.14 6.05 -13.01
CA CYS A 47 -5.20 4.60 -13.05
C CYS A 47 -5.59 4.08 -11.68
N ARG A 48 -6.52 3.12 -11.63
CA ARG A 48 -7.01 2.57 -10.36
C ARG A 48 -5.91 1.88 -9.54
N SER A 49 -4.97 1.22 -10.23
CA SER A 49 -3.82 0.57 -9.61
C SER A 49 -2.52 0.83 -10.38
N PHE A 50 -1.40 0.60 -9.71
CA PHE A 50 -0.08 0.67 -10.34
C PHE A 50 0.08 -0.40 -11.44
N GLU A 51 -0.67 -1.50 -11.38
CA GLU A 51 -0.71 -2.49 -12.46
C GLU A 51 -1.38 -1.90 -13.72
N SER A 52 -2.53 -1.23 -13.57
CA SER A 52 -3.15 -0.51 -14.70
C SER A 52 -2.25 0.58 -15.28
N LEU A 53 -1.51 1.29 -14.42
CA LEU A 53 -0.53 2.29 -14.85
C LEU A 53 0.64 1.64 -15.61
N ARG A 54 1.13 0.51 -15.10
CA ARG A 54 2.18 -0.28 -15.76
C ARG A 54 1.72 -0.77 -17.12
N GLU A 55 0.51 -1.30 -17.25
CA GLU A 55 -0.06 -1.72 -18.53
C GLU A 55 -0.16 -0.55 -19.52
N HIS A 56 -0.54 0.64 -19.03
CA HIS A 56 -0.61 1.85 -19.85
C HIS A 56 0.75 2.30 -20.40
N LEU A 57 1.83 2.08 -19.65
CA LEU A 57 3.19 2.54 -19.98
C LEU A 57 4.01 1.50 -20.75
N ILE A 58 3.95 0.23 -20.33
CA ILE A 58 4.79 -0.87 -20.82
C ILE A 58 4.01 -2.18 -21.04
N GLY A 59 2.68 -2.14 -21.01
CA GLY A 59 1.83 -3.30 -21.26
C GLY A 59 1.74 -3.66 -22.75
N PRO A 60 0.80 -4.56 -23.11
CA PRO A 60 0.66 -5.05 -24.49
C PRO A 60 0.12 -3.98 -25.45
N LEU A 61 -0.67 -3.03 -24.95
CA LEU A 61 -1.28 -1.94 -25.74
C LEU A 61 -1.03 -0.58 -25.07
N PRO A 62 0.23 -0.14 -24.97
CA PRO A 62 0.55 1.10 -24.30
C PRO A 62 0.25 2.28 -25.23
N LYS A 63 -0.05 3.45 -24.66
CA LYS A 63 -0.24 4.66 -25.48
C LYS A 63 1.10 5.04 -26.08
N VAL A 64 1.20 5.08 -27.42
CA VAL A 64 2.46 5.21 -28.19
C VAL A 64 3.39 6.29 -27.60
N GLU A 65 2.88 7.50 -27.39
CA GLU A 65 3.69 8.60 -26.88
C GLU A 65 4.13 8.38 -25.42
N CYS A 66 3.27 7.79 -24.59
CA CYS A 66 3.62 7.46 -23.22
C CYS A 66 4.70 6.38 -23.16
N ALA A 67 4.57 5.33 -23.97
CA ALA A 67 5.55 4.26 -24.08
C ALA A 67 6.92 4.77 -24.56
N ARG A 68 6.91 5.65 -25.57
CA ARG A 68 8.11 6.25 -26.15
C ARG A 68 8.91 7.09 -25.15
N ILE A 69 8.23 7.92 -24.36
CA ILE A 69 8.91 8.71 -23.32
C ILE A 69 9.35 7.82 -22.15
N PHE A 70 8.49 6.87 -21.74
CA PHE A 70 8.78 5.97 -20.63
C PHE A 70 9.97 5.06 -20.91
N SER A 71 10.16 4.57 -22.14
CA SER A 71 11.29 3.70 -22.48
C SER A 71 12.66 4.37 -22.27
N VAL A 72 12.71 5.69 -22.40
CA VAL A 72 13.94 6.49 -22.28
C VAL A 72 14.15 7.04 -20.86
N ARG A 73 13.06 7.40 -20.17
CA ARG A 73 13.10 8.17 -18.91
C ARG A 73 12.35 7.54 -17.75
N GLY A 74 11.65 6.43 -17.98
CA GLY A 74 10.79 5.78 -17.00
C GLY A 74 11.52 4.76 -16.13
N CYS A 75 11.20 4.75 -14.84
CA CYS A 75 11.63 3.69 -13.93
C CYS A 75 10.58 2.58 -13.87
N ASN A 76 10.93 1.34 -14.20
CA ASN A 76 10.01 0.20 -14.18
C ASN A 76 9.61 -0.24 -12.76
N LEU A 77 10.25 0.26 -11.69
CA LEU A 77 9.90 -0.11 -10.32
C LEU A 77 8.86 0.85 -9.71
N CYS A 78 9.15 2.15 -9.68
CA CYS A 78 8.22 3.16 -9.14
C CYS A 78 7.28 3.76 -10.18
N LEU A 79 7.49 3.51 -11.48
CA LEU A 79 6.74 4.08 -12.61
C LEU A 79 6.87 5.60 -12.78
N ASP A 80 7.82 6.23 -12.09
CA ASP A 80 8.13 7.65 -12.26
C ASP A 80 8.83 7.93 -13.60
N ILE A 81 8.63 9.16 -14.07
CA ILE A 81 9.31 9.72 -15.24
C ILE A 81 10.38 10.69 -14.76
N LEU A 82 11.64 10.42 -15.11
CA LEU A 82 12.78 11.21 -14.68
C LEU A 82 13.10 12.30 -15.71
N GLY A 83 13.77 13.37 -15.28
CA GLY A 83 14.10 14.49 -16.17
C GLY A 83 15.03 14.12 -17.33
N SER A 84 15.88 13.10 -17.17
CA SER A 84 16.82 12.66 -18.20
C SER A 84 17.18 11.17 -18.05
N PRO A 85 17.76 10.54 -19.09
CA PRO A 85 18.28 9.16 -19.00
C PRO A 85 19.37 9.01 -17.92
N ASN A 86 20.18 10.05 -17.71
CA ASN A 86 21.22 10.05 -16.68
C ASN A 86 20.59 10.05 -15.27
N ALA A 87 19.55 10.85 -15.07
CA ALA A 87 18.77 10.86 -13.83
C ALA A 87 18.10 9.49 -13.59
N LEU A 88 17.58 8.83 -14.63
CA LEU A 88 17.06 7.46 -14.53
C LEU A 88 18.14 6.47 -14.08
N ARG A 89 19.35 6.52 -14.65
CA ARG A 89 20.46 5.63 -14.25
C ARG A 89 20.83 5.85 -12.78
N ALA A 90 20.97 7.10 -12.34
CA ALA A 90 21.24 7.43 -10.94
C ALA A 90 20.10 6.96 -10.02
N HIS A 91 18.85 7.20 -10.43
CA HIS A 91 17.65 6.79 -9.71
C HIS A 91 17.52 5.27 -9.57
N ARG A 92 17.86 4.47 -10.60
CA ARG A 92 17.74 3.00 -10.51
C ARG A 92 18.55 2.42 -9.36
N GLY A 93 19.75 2.94 -9.11
CA GLY A 93 20.59 2.51 -7.99
C GLY A 93 19.95 2.74 -6.62
N THR A 94 19.12 3.79 -6.48
CA THR A 94 18.42 4.14 -5.23
C THR A 94 17.00 3.59 -5.14
N CYS A 95 16.35 3.33 -6.28
CA CYS A 95 14.99 2.81 -6.34
C CYS A 95 14.96 1.29 -6.17
N GLN A 96 15.91 0.57 -6.77
CA GLN A 96 16.02 -0.88 -6.57
C GLN A 96 16.51 -1.19 -5.16
N LEU A 97 15.77 -2.04 -4.46
CA LEU A 97 16.14 -2.55 -3.14
C LEU A 97 16.78 -3.93 -3.29
N SER A 98 17.57 -4.32 -2.31
CA SER A 98 18.21 -5.65 -2.25
C SER A 98 17.77 -6.41 -1.00
N ARG A 99 17.82 -7.74 -1.06
CA ARG A 99 17.42 -8.62 0.05
C ARG A 99 18.19 -8.32 1.34
N GLY A 100 19.52 -8.18 1.26
CA GLY A 100 20.39 -8.04 2.44
C GLY A 100 20.66 -6.62 2.96
N ASN A 101 20.19 -5.57 2.30
CA ASN A 101 20.66 -4.20 2.60
C ASN A 101 19.62 -3.37 3.40
N THR A 102 19.38 -3.76 4.65
CA THR A 102 18.58 -2.96 5.60
C THR A 102 19.25 -1.61 5.91
N GLY A 103 20.59 -1.54 5.88
CA GLY A 103 21.38 -0.33 6.12
C GLY A 103 21.25 0.75 5.03
N ALA A 104 21.15 0.37 3.75
CA ALA A 104 21.00 1.34 2.66
C ALA A 104 19.66 2.11 2.68
N LEU A 105 18.63 1.60 3.37
CA LEU A 105 17.39 2.37 3.61
C LEU A 105 17.66 3.59 4.51
N LEU A 106 18.54 3.44 5.51
CA LEU A 106 18.90 4.49 6.46
C LEU A 106 19.52 5.70 5.74
N SER A 107 20.49 5.46 4.87
CA SER A 107 21.15 6.51 4.09
C SER A 107 20.25 7.11 3.02
N ARG A 108 19.30 6.34 2.47
CA ARG A 108 18.36 6.81 1.43
C ARG A 108 17.25 7.69 2.00
N MET A 109 16.78 7.41 3.22
CA MET A 109 15.77 8.23 3.91
C MET A 109 16.32 9.58 4.36
N ALA A 110 17.59 9.63 4.80
CA ALA A 110 18.28 10.87 5.12
C ALA A 110 18.40 11.83 3.89
N ASN A 111 18.58 11.28 2.68
CA ASN A 111 18.67 12.05 1.44
C ASN A 111 17.32 12.55 0.90
N LEU A 112 16.19 12.07 1.43
CA LEU A 112 14.84 12.54 1.10
C LEU A 112 14.35 13.64 2.06
N GLY A 113 15.25 14.23 2.86
CA GLY A 113 14.92 15.29 3.82
C GLY A 113 14.28 14.79 5.12
N ILE A 114 14.28 13.49 5.37
CA ILE A 114 13.84 12.91 6.65
C ILE A 114 15.06 12.86 7.59
N GLN A 115 15.54 14.03 8.02
CA GLN A 115 16.41 14.15 9.19
C GLN A 115 15.53 14.07 10.43
N ASP A 116 15.72 13.05 11.25
CA ASP A 116 15.08 12.99 12.57
C ASP A 116 16.14 13.35 13.61
N ASP A 117 15.94 14.49 14.25
CA ASP A 117 16.70 14.94 15.41
C ASP A 117 16.71 13.82 16.45
N LEU A 118 17.91 13.32 16.75
CA LEU A 118 18.19 12.21 17.67
C LEU A 118 17.83 12.54 19.14
N ASN A 119 16.94 13.51 19.42
CA ASN A 119 16.71 13.97 20.78
C ASN A 119 15.31 14.57 21.07
N SER A 120 14.22 14.07 20.48
CA SER A 120 12.88 14.50 20.89
C SER A 120 11.88 13.35 21.06
N ARG A 121 11.02 13.50 22.07
CA ARG A 121 9.89 12.65 22.45
C ARG A 121 8.80 12.66 21.36
N THR A 122 9.08 12.15 20.17
CA THR A 122 8.15 12.21 19.03
C THR A 122 6.93 11.31 19.26
N ARG A 123 5.79 11.98 19.26
CA ARG A 123 4.45 11.52 19.68
C ARG A 123 3.66 10.92 18.51
N GLY A 124 4.34 10.24 17.58
CA GLY A 124 3.76 9.70 16.34
C GLY A 124 3.47 8.20 16.41
N SER A 125 2.52 7.74 15.60
CA SER A 125 2.13 6.32 15.50
C SER A 125 3.32 5.47 15.02
N LYS A 126 3.71 4.46 15.80
CA LYS A 126 4.80 3.55 15.42
C LYS A 126 4.27 2.51 14.43
N VAL A 127 5.04 2.16 13.40
CA VAL A 127 4.63 1.18 12.38
C VAL A 127 5.26 -0.17 12.67
N VAL A 128 4.48 -1.23 12.50
CA VAL A 128 4.82 -2.60 12.83
C VAL A 128 4.38 -3.51 11.69
N ALA A 129 5.29 -4.36 11.19
CA ALA A 129 4.90 -5.41 10.26
C ALA A 129 4.61 -6.73 11.00
N LEU A 130 3.62 -7.46 10.49
CA LEU A 130 3.27 -8.82 10.89
C LEU A 130 3.30 -9.73 9.66
N GLY A 131 3.83 -10.93 9.87
CA GLY A 131 3.79 -12.03 8.93
C GLY A 131 3.77 -13.32 9.73
N CYS A 132 2.87 -14.23 9.38
CA CYS A 132 2.81 -15.57 9.91
C CYS A 132 3.16 -16.56 8.80
N LYS A 133 3.75 -17.69 9.18
CA LYS A 133 4.01 -18.79 8.25
C LYS A 133 3.43 -20.08 8.78
N MET A 134 2.30 -20.49 8.22
CA MET A 134 1.63 -21.74 8.58
C MET A 134 2.38 -22.96 8.06
N VAL A 135 2.40 -24.03 8.85
CA VAL A 135 2.96 -25.34 8.48
C VAL A 135 1.88 -26.39 8.73
N GLY A 136 1.26 -26.88 7.65
CA GLY A 136 0.18 -27.87 7.73
C GLY A 136 -1.20 -27.27 8.00
N VAL A 137 -2.11 -28.08 8.55
CA VAL A 137 -3.52 -27.73 8.85
C VAL A 137 -3.64 -27.03 10.22
N GLU A 138 -2.57 -27.02 11.01
CA GLU A 138 -2.52 -26.38 12.33
C GLU A 138 -1.65 -25.11 12.29
N PRO A 139 -2.06 -24.01 12.97
CA PRO A 139 -1.44 -22.71 12.82
C PRO A 139 -0.09 -22.63 13.53
N MET A 140 0.98 -23.22 12.98
CA MET A 140 2.32 -22.78 13.35
C MET A 140 2.43 -21.30 12.95
N ALA A 141 2.45 -20.38 13.91
CA ALA A 141 2.58 -18.97 13.63
C ALA A 141 3.96 -18.51 14.13
N ARG A 142 4.92 -18.31 13.23
CA ARG A 142 6.15 -17.61 13.58
C ARG A 142 5.91 -16.13 13.35
N TRP A 143 5.94 -15.35 14.42
CA TRP A 143 5.61 -13.93 14.40
C TRP A 143 6.88 -13.12 14.50
N ILE A 144 7.00 -12.13 13.64
CA ILE A 144 8.16 -11.24 13.63
C ILE A 144 7.63 -9.83 13.60
N PHE A 145 7.87 -9.11 14.69
CA PHE A 145 7.67 -7.67 14.73
C PHE A 145 8.87 -6.97 14.10
N ALA A 146 8.66 -6.37 12.94
CA ALA A 146 9.56 -5.34 12.44
C ALA A 146 9.02 -4.00 12.95
N GLN A 147 9.63 -3.43 14.00
CA GLN A 147 9.37 -2.03 14.35
C GLN A 147 10.19 -1.14 13.42
N GLY A 148 9.51 -0.44 12.52
CA GLY A 148 10.10 0.65 11.76
C GLY A 148 9.88 1.95 12.50
N PHE A 149 10.94 2.58 13.00
CA PHE A 149 10.88 4.03 13.20
C PHE A 149 10.93 4.68 11.83
N ALA A 150 10.25 5.82 11.66
CA ALA A 150 10.28 6.61 10.42
C ALA A 150 11.70 6.96 9.94
N SER A 151 12.71 6.74 10.79
CA SER A 151 14.10 7.15 10.65
C SER A 151 15.12 6.05 10.99
N SER A 152 14.72 4.88 11.52
CA SER A 152 15.64 3.73 11.67
C SER A 152 14.90 2.39 11.74
N MET A 153 15.30 1.45 10.88
CA MET A 153 14.85 0.07 10.95
C MET A 153 15.64 -0.68 12.02
N ASN A 154 15.49 -0.27 13.29
CA ASN A 154 16.03 -1.00 14.44
C ASN A 154 15.12 -2.20 14.71
N MET A 155 15.33 -3.28 13.96
CA MET A 155 14.57 -4.53 14.10
C MET A 155 14.99 -5.26 15.36
N LYS A 156 14.14 -5.24 16.38
CA LYS A 156 14.19 -6.19 17.50
C LYS A 156 13.29 -7.38 17.19
N THR A 157 13.94 -8.50 16.86
CA THR A 157 13.32 -9.81 16.67
C THR A 157 13.07 -10.46 18.04
N SER A 158 11.84 -10.93 18.30
CA SER A 158 11.45 -11.98 19.29
C SER A 158 9.92 -12.14 19.14
N SER A 159 9.30 -13.31 19.00
CA SER A 159 9.61 -14.68 19.43
C SER A 159 8.82 -15.66 18.55
N SER A 160 9.42 -16.80 18.22
CA SER A 160 8.72 -17.96 17.62
C SER A 160 7.73 -18.55 18.60
N ILE A 161 6.46 -18.70 18.21
CA ILE A 161 5.45 -19.30 19.09
C ILE A 161 4.66 -20.34 18.32
N LEU A 162 4.89 -21.58 18.68
CA LEU A 162 4.19 -22.71 18.11
C LEU A 162 2.79 -22.83 18.72
N MET A 163 1.78 -23.00 17.88
CA MET A 163 0.52 -23.60 18.30
C MET A 163 0.52 -25.10 18.04
N SER A 164 -0.07 -25.82 19.00
CA SER A 164 0.05 -27.24 19.33
C SER A 164 0.23 -28.27 18.20
N SER A 165 0.95 -29.34 18.60
CA SER A 165 1.04 -30.73 18.09
C SER A 165 1.96 -31.07 16.90
N PRO A 166 2.71 -32.20 16.95
CA PRO A 166 3.90 -32.42 16.13
C PRO A 166 3.61 -33.36 14.96
N LYS A 167 3.00 -32.86 13.88
CA LYS A 167 3.03 -33.57 12.59
C LYS A 167 3.16 -32.57 11.45
N PHE A 168 4.39 -32.37 10.99
CA PHE A 168 4.81 -32.50 9.59
C PHE A 168 6.13 -31.77 9.32
N GLN A 169 7.06 -32.50 8.69
CA GLN A 169 8.18 -31.93 7.96
C GLN A 169 7.67 -31.46 6.60
N SER A 170 7.71 -30.16 6.32
CA SER A 170 7.63 -29.65 4.95
C SER A 170 9.02 -29.23 4.52
N GLN A 171 9.50 -29.81 3.42
CA GLN A 171 10.80 -29.48 2.82
C GLN A 171 10.93 -27.97 2.50
N THR A 172 9.79 -27.29 2.31
CA THR A 172 9.73 -25.86 2.00
C THR A 172 9.77 -24.97 3.25
N THR A 173 9.39 -25.49 4.43
CA THR A 173 9.17 -24.64 5.60
C THR A 173 10.36 -24.48 6.53
N GLY A 174 11.34 -25.40 6.48
CA GLY A 174 12.58 -25.34 7.27
C GLY A 174 12.39 -25.48 8.79
N THR A 175 11.17 -25.74 9.26
CA THR A 175 10.84 -25.86 10.69
C THR A 175 11.33 -27.20 11.25
N ARG A 176 12.41 -27.18 12.04
CA ARG A 176 12.90 -28.35 12.77
C ARG A 176 12.11 -28.58 14.07
N PRO A 177 11.88 -29.84 14.49
CA PRO A 177 11.16 -30.18 15.73
C PRO A 177 11.79 -29.58 17.00
N GLU A 178 13.09 -29.30 16.98
CA GLU A 178 13.83 -28.68 18.10
C GLU A 178 13.33 -27.27 18.46
N PHE A 179 12.73 -26.53 17.51
CA PHE A 179 12.14 -25.22 17.76
C PHE A 179 10.76 -25.28 18.47
N LEU A 180 10.23 -26.48 18.72
CA LEU A 180 8.88 -26.71 19.26
C LEU A 180 8.84 -26.90 20.77
N ARG A 181 9.99 -27.08 21.44
CA ARG A 181 10.06 -27.46 22.86
C ARG A 181 9.64 -26.34 23.84
N ASP A 182 9.78 -25.08 23.45
CA ASP A 182 9.53 -23.90 24.31
C ASP A 182 8.36 -23.03 23.81
N ALA A 183 7.34 -23.66 23.24
CA ALA A 183 6.17 -23.01 22.65
C ALA A 183 5.33 -22.25 23.69
N MET A 184 5.04 -20.97 23.44
CA MET A 184 4.15 -20.17 24.29
C MET A 184 2.66 -20.43 23.96
N PRO A 185 1.75 -20.50 24.94
CA PRO A 185 0.32 -20.67 24.67
C PRO A 185 -0.29 -19.48 23.90
N VAL A 186 -1.23 -19.70 22.96
CA VAL A 186 -1.84 -18.62 22.15
C VAL A 186 -2.38 -17.46 22.96
N LYS A 187 -3.01 -17.73 24.12
CA LYS A 187 -3.53 -16.66 25.00
C LYS A 187 -2.45 -15.72 25.54
N GLN A 188 -1.22 -16.20 25.69
CA GLN A 188 -0.11 -15.34 26.07
C GLN A 188 0.41 -14.55 24.86
N VAL A 189 0.41 -15.15 23.67
CA VAL A 189 0.77 -14.47 22.41
C VAL A 189 -0.19 -13.33 22.10
N GLN A 190 -1.49 -13.63 22.10
CA GLN A 190 -2.56 -12.67 21.88
C GLN A 190 -2.38 -11.44 22.75
N ARG A 191 -2.21 -11.64 24.06
CA ARG A 191 -1.97 -10.55 25.01
C ARG A 191 -0.72 -9.75 24.68
N LYS A 192 0.43 -10.41 24.47
CA LYS A 192 1.68 -9.72 24.14
C LYS A 192 1.55 -8.84 22.89
N ILE A 193 0.83 -9.31 21.89
CA ILE A 193 0.69 -8.65 20.60
C ILE A 193 -0.31 -7.53 20.67
N GLN A 194 -1.44 -7.77 21.34
CA GLN A 194 -2.42 -6.73 21.61
C GLN A 194 -1.81 -5.60 22.44
N ASP A 195 -1.08 -5.91 23.51
CA ASP A 195 -0.37 -4.92 24.34
C ASP A 195 0.65 -4.13 23.52
N PHE A 196 1.38 -4.81 22.63
CA PHE A 196 2.37 -4.18 21.76
C PHE A 196 1.74 -3.24 20.72
N LEU A 197 0.66 -3.67 20.06
CA LEU A 197 -0.06 -2.89 19.05
C LEU A 197 -0.85 -1.75 19.67
N CYS A 198 -1.48 -1.97 20.81
CA CYS A 198 -2.26 -0.97 21.54
C CYS A 198 -1.35 0.06 22.22
N ASN A 199 -0.14 -0.33 22.61
CA ASN A 199 0.88 0.56 23.19
C ASN A 199 0.34 1.40 24.36
N GLY A 200 -0.46 0.76 25.22
CA GLY A 200 -1.09 1.36 26.39
C GLY A 200 -2.41 2.10 26.12
N GLU A 201 -2.91 2.13 24.88
CA GLU A 201 -4.24 2.67 24.57
C GLU A 201 -5.29 1.56 24.52
N PRO A 202 -6.46 1.73 25.18
CA PRO A 202 -7.52 0.76 25.06
C PRO A 202 -8.13 0.81 23.65
N ILE A 203 -8.50 -0.35 23.11
CA ILE A 203 -8.98 -0.52 21.72
C ILE A 203 -10.07 0.49 21.34
N TRP A 204 -11.06 0.72 22.22
CA TRP A 204 -12.17 1.63 21.95
C TRP A 204 -11.76 3.12 21.85
N LYS A 205 -10.58 3.50 22.36
CA LYS A 205 -10.02 4.84 22.22
C LYS A 205 -9.08 4.97 21.01
N ILE A 206 -8.74 3.89 20.33
CA ILE A 206 -7.86 3.94 19.15
C ILE A 206 -8.56 4.77 18.07
N ARG A 207 -7.84 5.76 17.55
CA ARG A 207 -8.26 6.65 16.48
C ARG A 207 -7.26 6.56 15.33
N SER A 208 -7.68 6.96 14.15
CA SER A 208 -6.82 6.96 12.95
C SER A 208 -5.71 7.99 13.04
N ARG A 209 -5.76 8.92 13.99
CA ARG A 209 -4.81 10.02 14.18
C ARG A 209 -4.65 10.34 15.66
N GLY A 210 -3.44 10.75 16.04
CA GLY A 210 -3.13 11.34 17.36
C GLY A 210 -3.11 10.38 18.54
N GLY A 211 -3.07 9.06 18.27
CA GLY A 211 -2.93 8.01 19.28
C GLY A 211 -1.52 7.45 19.39
N LYS A 212 -1.32 6.58 20.38
CA LYS A 212 -0.10 5.80 20.63
C LYS A 212 -0.17 4.41 20.01
N ALA A 213 -1.36 3.96 19.61
CA ALA A 213 -1.57 2.71 18.91
C ALA A 213 -0.68 2.62 17.65
N ARG A 214 -0.29 1.40 17.29
CA ARG A 214 0.70 1.14 16.24
C ARG A 214 0.03 0.69 14.95
N ILE A 215 0.49 1.22 13.83
CA ILE A 215 0.00 0.81 12.52
C ILE A 215 0.50 -0.61 12.23
N LEU A 216 -0.42 -1.52 11.91
CA LEU A 216 -0.15 -2.91 11.57
C LEU A 216 -0.09 -3.09 10.05
N VAL A 217 1.08 -3.48 9.53
CA VAL A 217 1.35 -3.70 8.11
C VAL A 217 1.49 -5.20 7.83
N GLY A 218 0.97 -5.68 6.71
CA GLY A 218 1.14 -7.08 6.30
C GLY A 218 0.62 -7.38 4.91
N HIS A 219 0.41 -8.67 4.61
CA HIS A 219 -0.10 -9.15 3.34
C HIS A 219 -1.12 -10.27 3.55
N GLY A 220 -2.41 -9.96 3.42
CA GLY A 220 -3.48 -10.91 3.71
C GLY A 220 -3.72 -11.09 5.22
N LEU A 221 -3.76 -9.98 5.96
CA LEU A 221 -3.76 -9.98 7.43
C LEU A 221 -5.02 -10.57 8.06
N ASP A 222 -6.14 -10.69 7.33
CA ASP A 222 -7.36 -11.34 7.85
C ASP A 222 -7.04 -12.76 8.30
N HIS A 223 -6.39 -13.53 7.43
CA HIS A 223 -6.08 -14.92 7.71
C HIS A 223 -5.10 -15.05 8.87
N ASP A 224 -4.11 -14.15 8.94
CA ASP A 224 -3.22 -14.06 10.08
C ASP A 224 -4.05 -13.79 11.33
N LEU A 225 -4.78 -12.69 11.43
CA LEU A 225 -5.55 -12.30 12.61
C LEU A 225 -6.58 -13.37 13.06
N ASP A 226 -7.22 -14.06 12.12
CA ASP A 226 -8.15 -15.16 12.38
C ASP A 226 -7.47 -16.36 13.05
N CYS A 227 -6.30 -16.78 12.53
CA CYS A 227 -5.51 -17.86 13.13
C CYS A 227 -5.10 -17.54 14.58
N LEU A 228 -5.00 -16.24 14.86
CA LEU A 228 -4.57 -15.72 16.13
C LEU A 228 -5.76 -15.40 17.04
N GLN A 229 -6.98 -15.51 16.52
CA GLN A 229 -8.23 -15.11 17.17
C GLN A 229 -8.10 -13.71 17.78
N MET A 230 -7.60 -12.76 16.99
CA MET A 230 -7.38 -11.37 17.38
C MET A 230 -8.15 -10.44 16.46
N GLU A 231 -8.71 -9.38 17.02
CA GLU A 231 -9.23 -8.26 16.25
C GLU A 231 -8.36 -7.02 16.47
N TYR A 232 -8.17 -6.24 15.41
CA TYR A 232 -7.48 -4.97 15.48
C TYR A 232 -8.24 -3.93 14.64
N PRO A 233 -8.35 -2.65 15.09
CA PRO A 233 -9.11 -1.64 14.36
C PRO A 233 -8.66 -1.52 12.90
N THR A 234 -9.61 -1.68 11.97
CA THR A 234 -9.34 -1.69 10.51
C THR A 234 -8.62 -0.42 10.04
N LEU A 235 -8.90 0.71 10.67
CA LEU A 235 -8.25 2.00 10.43
C LEU A 235 -6.75 2.02 10.75
N MET A 236 -6.25 1.10 11.59
CA MET A 236 -4.82 0.93 11.90
C MET A 236 -4.15 -0.15 11.06
N ILE A 237 -4.89 -0.86 10.20
CA ILE A 237 -4.37 -1.93 9.35
C ILE A 237 -3.95 -1.36 7.99
N ARG A 238 -2.81 -1.85 7.49
CA ARG A 238 -2.23 -1.52 6.18
C ARG A 238 -1.89 -2.83 5.47
N ASP A 239 -2.91 -3.43 4.89
CA ASP A 239 -2.79 -4.71 4.18
C ASP A 239 -2.45 -4.49 2.70
N THR A 240 -1.25 -4.91 2.30
CA THR A 240 -0.77 -4.81 0.91
C THR A 240 -1.58 -5.66 -0.08
N ALA A 241 -2.30 -6.69 0.37
CA ALA A 241 -3.16 -7.52 -0.48
C ALA A 241 -4.50 -6.84 -0.81
N LYS A 242 -4.95 -5.91 0.05
CA LYS A 242 -6.24 -5.20 -0.06
C LYS A 242 -6.10 -3.74 -0.47
N TYR A 243 -4.89 -3.20 -0.48
CA TYR A 243 -4.66 -1.80 -0.82
C TYR A 243 -4.88 -1.56 -2.32
N PRO A 244 -5.91 -0.79 -2.74
CA PRO A 244 -6.32 -0.72 -4.15
C PRO A 244 -5.20 -0.37 -5.14
N PRO A 245 -4.25 0.53 -4.82
CA PRO A 245 -3.12 0.80 -5.71
C PRO A 245 -2.22 -0.41 -6.01
N LEU A 246 -2.17 -1.41 -5.12
CA LEU A 246 -1.37 -2.63 -5.29
C LEU A 246 -2.17 -3.83 -5.83
N MET A 247 -3.49 -3.70 -5.95
CA MET A 247 -4.36 -4.78 -6.44
C MET A 247 -4.28 -4.93 -7.96
N LYS A 248 -4.71 -6.11 -8.42
CA LYS A 248 -4.89 -6.40 -9.84
C LYS A 248 -5.98 -5.55 -10.45
N THR A 249 -5.92 -5.41 -11.78
CA THR A 249 -7.02 -4.84 -12.58
C THR A 249 -8.35 -5.58 -12.36
N SER A 250 -8.29 -6.88 -12.06
CA SER A 250 -9.44 -7.72 -11.69
C SER A 250 -9.96 -7.50 -10.27
N LYS A 251 -9.38 -6.57 -9.49
CA LYS A 251 -9.66 -6.35 -8.06
C LYS A 251 -9.34 -7.57 -7.17
N LEU A 252 -8.51 -8.49 -7.66
CA LEU A 252 -7.93 -9.56 -6.84
C LEU A 252 -6.59 -9.12 -6.26
N SER A 253 -6.17 -9.78 -5.18
CA SER A 253 -4.85 -9.55 -4.60
C SER A 253 -3.73 -10.03 -5.54
N ASN A 254 -2.64 -9.28 -5.54
CA ASN A 254 -1.36 -9.73 -6.07
C ASN A 254 -0.63 -10.55 -5.02
N SER A 255 0.23 -11.47 -5.43
CA SER A 255 1.10 -12.17 -4.47
C SER A 255 2.18 -11.22 -3.97
N LEU A 256 2.63 -11.40 -2.71
CA LEU A 256 3.74 -10.63 -2.17
C LEU A 256 5.01 -10.77 -3.02
N LYS A 257 5.25 -11.96 -3.59
CA LYS A 257 6.36 -12.23 -4.52
C LYS A 257 6.27 -11.35 -5.77
N TYR A 258 5.10 -11.22 -6.39
CA TYR A 258 4.91 -10.31 -7.51
C TYR A 258 5.14 -8.85 -7.10
N LEU A 259 4.54 -8.41 -5.99
CA LEU A 259 4.64 -7.02 -5.53
C LEU A 259 6.10 -6.61 -5.24
N THR A 260 6.85 -7.50 -4.59
CA THR A 260 8.27 -7.26 -4.29
C THR A 260 9.12 -7.17 -5.54
N GLN A 261 8.95 -8.10 -6.48
CA GLN A 261 9.66 -8.08 -7.74
C GLN A 261 9.31 -6.84 -8.57
N ALA A 262 8.01 -6.54 -8.73
CA ALA A 262 7.52 -5.47 -9.58
C ALA A 262 7.82 -4.06 -9.05
N TYR A 263 7.76 -3.86 -7.73
CA TYR A 263 7.82 -2.53 -7.12
C TYR A 263 9.07 -2.28 -6.26
N LEU A 264 9.75 -3.33 -5.78
CA LEU A 264 11.00 -3.21 -5.01
C LEU A 264 12.23 -3.65 -5.80
N GLY A 265 12.07 -4.52 -6.79
CA GLY A 265 13.13 -4.97 -7.69
C GLY A 265 14.02 -6.10 -7.15
N TYR A 266 13.50 -6.90 -6.23
CA TYR A 266 14.15 -8.12 -5.74
C TYR A 266 13.15 -9.24 -5.48
N ASP A 267 13.62 -10.48 -5.57
CA ASP A 267 12.82 -11.66 -5.27
C ASP A 267 12.87 -12.03 -3.79
N ILE A 268 11.74 -12.44 -3.25
CA ILE A 268 11.62 -13.10 -1.94
C ILE A 268 11.30 -14.58 -2.12
N GLN A 269 11.35 -15.35 -1.03
CA GLN A 269 10.89 -16.74 -1.01
C GLN A 269 11.66 -17.65 -1.99
N THR A 270 12.93 -17.32 -2.23
CA THR A 270 13.85 -18.16 -3.03
C THR A 270 14.52 -19.16 -2.09
N GLY A 271 13.91 -20.33 -1.94
CA GLY A 271 14.34 -21.38 -1.02
C GLY A 271 13.41 -21.51 0.19
N ILE A 272 13.98 -21.65 1.39
CA ILE A 272 13.21 -21.75 2.63
C ILE A 272 12.55 -20.39 2.89
N GLN A 273 11.22 -20.37 2.91
CA GLN A 273 10.49 -19.13 3.19
C GLN A 273 10.76 -18.67 4.63
N ASP A 274 11.07 -17.40 4.82
CA ASP A 274 11.21 -16.83 6.15
C ASP A 274 10.12 -15.76 6.34
N PRO A 275 9.21 -15.88 7.33
CA PRO A 275 8.23 -14.83 7.60
C PRO A 275 8.85 -13.46 7.92
N TYR A 276 10.13 -13.42 8.31
CA TYR A 276 10.92 -12.20 8.45
C TYR A 276 11.06 -11.47 7.11
N GLU A 277 11.37 -12.22 6.05
CA GLU A 277 11.54 -11.68 4.69
C GLU A 277 10.22 -11.07 4.22
N ASP A 278 9.09 -11.73 4.52
CA ASP A 278 7.76 -11.24 4.22
C ASP A 278 7.41 -9.96 5.01
N CYS A 279 7.73 -9.90 6.31
CA CYS A 279 7.58 -8.67 7.12
C CYS A 279 8.40 -7.50 6.56
N VAL A 280 9.66 -7.75 6.18
CA VAL A 280 10.54 -6.72 5.60
C VAL A 280 10.01 -6.25 4.24
N ALA A 281 9.54 -7.18 3.41
CA ALA A 281 8.95 -6.90 2.11
C ALA A 281 7.68 -6.04 2.22
N THR A 282 6.74 -6.43 3.09
CA THR A 282 5.50 -5.69 3.32
C THR A 282 5.77 -4.30 3.90
N MET A 283 6.71 -4.19 4.84
CA MET A 283 7.16 -2.89 5.36
C MET A 283 7.76 -2.01 4.25
N ARG A 284 8.60 -2.57 3.38
CA ARG A 284 9.20 -1.83 2.24
C ARG A 284 8.16 -1.37 1.23
N LEU A 285 7.14 -2.19 0.95
CA LEU A 285 6.00 -1.81 0.13
C LEU A 285 5.22 -0.68 0.79
N TYR A 286 4.88 -0.82 2.08
CA TYR A 286 4.20 0.21 2.85
C TYR A 286 4.94 1.54 2.81
N MET A 287 6.25 1.54 3.10
CA MET A 287 7.05 2.76 3.06
C MET A 287 7.07 3.42 1.68
N ARG A 288 7.12 2.63 0.60
CA ARG A 288 7.07 3.15 -0.77
C ARG A 288 5.72 3.79 -1.11
N MET A 289 4.62 3.19 -0.68
CA MET A 289 3.27 3.76 -0.88
C MET A 289 3.05 4.97 0.03
N ARG A 290 3.56 4.94 1.26
CA ARG A 290 3.55 6.06 2.20
C ARG A 290 4.34 7.26 1.69
N SER A 291 5.44 7.04 0.97
CA SER A 291 6.28 8.10 0.41
C SER A 291 5.70 8.80 -0.84
N GLN A 292 4.53 8.38 -1.33
CA GLN A 292 3.92 9.02 -2.50
C GLN A 292 3.57 10.49 -2.20
N SER A 293 3.97 11.38 -3.09
CA SER A 293 3.75 12.83 -2.94
C SER A 293 2.44 13.24 -3.60
N HIS A 294 1.34 13.13 -2.86
CA HIS A 294 0.02 13.59 -3.29
C HIS A 294 -0.29 15.00 -2.78
N LYS A 295 -1.13 15.73 -3.53
CA LYS A 295 -1.67 17.04 -3.10
C LYS A 295 -2.36 16.88 -1.74
N ILE A 296 -2.21 17.91 -0.90
CA ILE A 296 -2.88 17.94 0.41
C ILE A 296 -4.35 18.33 0.20
N GLU A 297 -5.24 17.51 0.73
CA GLU A 297 -6.68 17.75 0.82
C GLU A 297 -7.10 17.64 2.28
N ASP A 298 -7.96 18.54 2.75
CA ASP A 298 -8.48 18.55 4.13
C ASP A 298 -9.35 17.33 4.41
N TYR A 299 -10.20 16.98 3.42
CA TYR A 299 -11.12 15.85 3.43
C TYR A 299 -10.83 14.97 2.21
N PRO A 300 -9.82 14.07 2.29
CA PRO A 300 -9.36 13.29 1.14
C PRO A 300 -10.27 12.11 0.78
N LEU A 301 -11.19 11.71 1.67
CA LEU A 301 -12.01 10.51 1.49
C LEU A 301 -13.43 10.86 1.09
N ALA A 302 -14.01 10.06 0.19
CA ALA A 302 -15.43 10.12 -0.14
C ALA A 302 -16.34 9.84 1.07
N SER A 303 -15.83 9.08 2.05
CA SER A 303 -16.55 8.77 3.29
C SER A 303 -16.59 9.91 4.30
N ASP A 304 -15.76 10.95 4.12
CA ASP A 304 -15.71 12.11 5.01
C ASP A 304 -17.06 12.85 4.98
N PRO A 305 -17.58 13.33 6.13
CA PRO A 305 -18.92 13.93 6.21
C PRO A 305 -19.18 15.03 5.17
N GLN A 306 -18.15 15.82 4.86
CA GLN A 306 -18.18 16.92 3.89
C GLN A 306 -18.37 16.42 2.45
N ASN A 307 -17.89 15.20 2.13
CA ASN A 307 -17.84 14.68 0.77
C ASN A 307 -18.95 13.67 0.45
N ARG A 308 -19.66 13.16 1.46
CA ARG A 308 -20.67 12.09 1.29
C ARG A 308 -21.75 12.42 0.25
N ASN A 309 -22.06 13.71 0.08
CA ASN A 309 -23.10 14.19 -0.83
C ASN A 309 -22.55 14.71 -2.17
N ASN A 310 -21.24 14.58 -2.45
CA ASN A 310 -20.63 15.12 -3.67
C ASN A 310 -21.28 14.52 -4.93
N PHE A 311 -21.62 13.24 -4.88
CA PHE A 311 -22.20 12.50 -6.01
C PHE A 311 -23.56 11.85 -5.70
N ALA A 312 -24.30 12.39 -4.72
CA ALA A 312 -25.61 11.88 -4.34
C ALA A 312 -26.59 11.85 -5.53
N SER A 313 -27.45 10.83 -5.58
CA SER A 313 -28.41 10.65 -6.70
C SER A 313 -29.33 11.86 -6.90
N GLY A 314 -29.68 12.57 -5.81
CA GLY A 314 -30.50 13.78 -5.88
C GLY A 314 -29.83 14.98 -6.58
N ARG A 315 -28.53 14.92 -6.88
CA ARG A 315 -27.77 15.96 -7.59
C ARG A 315 -27.59 15.69 -9.09
N GLN A 316 -28.34 14.75 -9.67
CA GLN A 316 -28.20 14.37 -11.10
C GLN A 316 -28.18 15.59 -12.04
N SER A 317 -29.21 16.45 -11.97
CA SER A 317 -29.34 17.61 -12.86
C SER A 317 -28.24 18.64 -12.67
N GLU A 318 -27.63 18.72 -11.48
CA GLU A 318 -26.50 19.60 -11.19
C GLU A 318 -25.22 19.03 -11.79
N LEU A 319 -24.96 17.74 -11.58
CA LEU A 319 -23.77 17.04 -12.10
C LEU A 319 -23.75 17.01 -13.63
N GLU A 320 -24.91 16.89 -14.28
CA GLU A 320 -25.05 17.00 -15.74
C GLU A 320 -24.85 18.43 -16.28
N ARG A 321 -24.81 19.45 -15.42
CA ARG A 321 -24.43 20.81 -15.82
C ARG A 321 -22.96 21.11 -15.60
N MET A 322 -22.27 20.28 -14.81
CA MET A 322 -20.84 20.41 -14.54
C MET A 322 -20.01 19.88 -15.71
N THR A 323 -18.86 20.51 -15.92
CA THR A 323 -17.81 20.00 -16.80
C THR A 323 -17.14 18.75 -16.20
N PRO A 324 -16.47 17.93 -17.02
CA PRO A 324 -15.72 16.78 -16.51
C PRO A 324 -14.64 17.12 -15.49
N ASP A 325 -14.00 18.29 -15.62
CA ASP A 325 -12.97 18.77 -14.69
C ASP A 325 -13.57 19.21 -13.35
N GLU A 326 -14.70 19.92 -13.35
CA GLU A 326 -15.41 20.29 -12.12
C GLU A 326 -15.91 19.04 -11.38
N MET A 327 -16.41 18.02 -12.10
CA MET A 327 -16.76 16.73 -11.49
C MET A 327 -15.53 16.05 -10.87
N LEU A 328 -14.37 16.11 -11.51
CA LEU A 328 -13.14 15.57 -10.96
C LEU A 328 -12.70 16.32 -9.69
N GLU A 329 -12.84 17.65 -9.66
CA GLU A 329 -12.45 18.48 -8.52
C GLU A 329 -13.24 18.18 -7.24
N ILE A 330 -14.51 17.77 -7.37
CA ILE A 330 -15.34 17.35 -6.22
C ILE A 330 -15.22 15.85 -5.91
N SER A 331 -14.52 15.06 -6.73
CA SER A 331 -14.33 13.63 -6.51
C SER A 331 -13.22 13.36 -5.48
N ARG A 332 -13.40 12.31 -4.68
CA ARG A 332 -12.53 11.96 -3.55
C ARG A 332 -12.30 10.47 -3.50
N SER A 333 -11.21 10.06 -2.87
CA SER A 333 -10.78 8.66 -2.82
C SER A 333 -11.79 7.80 -2.05
N ASP A 334 -12.12 6.63 -2.57
CA ASP A 334 -12.87 5.60 -1.86
C ASP A 334 -12.00 4.72 -0.97
N TYR A 335 -10.69 4.98 -0.91
CA TYR A 335 -9.75 4.25 -0.07
C TYR A 335 -8.80 5.18 0.68
N TYR A 336 -8.34 4.72 1.84
CA TYR A 336 -7.35 5.44 2.64
C TYR A 336 -5.96 5.32 2.02
N CYS A 337 -5.44 6.41 1.47
CA CYS A 337 -4.10 6.44 0.89
C CYS A 337 -3.03 6.51 1.98
N TRP A 338 -2.01 5.63 1.91
CA TRP A 338 -0.99 5.53 2.96
C TRP A 338 -0.05 6.75 3.01
N CYS A 339 -0.07 7.62 1.99
CA CYS A 339 0.59 8.92 2.07
C CYS A 339 -0.01 9.84 3.15
N LEU A 340 -1.19 9.52 3.68
CA LEU A 340 -1.80 10.27 4.77
C LEU A 340 -1.16 9.95 6.13
N ASP A 341 -0.40 8.84 6.24
CA ASP A 341 0.35 8.45 7.44
C ASP A 341 1.67 9.24 7.61
N THR A 342 2.11 10.05 6.63
CA THR A 342 3.33 10.89 6.77
C THR A 342 3.08 12.21 7.50
N LYS A 343 1.83 12.68 7.52
CA LYS A 343 1.46 14.01 8.03
C LYS A 343 1.30 14.06 9.55
N GLU A 344 1.77 13.05 10.29
CA GLU A 344 1.54 12.89 11.73
C GLU A 344 2.60 13.56 12.62
N GLY A 345 3.28 14.61 12.16
CA GLY A 345 4.39 15.21 12.94
C GLY A 345 4.66 16.70 12.76
N SER A 346 3.83 17.45 12.04
CA SER A 346 3.96 18.92 11.94
C SER A 346 3.14 19.65 12.97
#